data_AF-A0A3Q8I5Z1-F1
#
_entry.id   AF-A0A3Q8I5Z1-F1
#
_cell.length_a   1.000
_cell.length_b   1.000
_cell.length_c   1.000
_cell.angle_alpha   90.00
_cell.angle_beta   90.00
_cell.angle_gamma   90.00
#
_symmetry.space_group_name_H-M   'P 1'
#
loop_
_entity.id
_entity.type
_entity.pdbx_description
1 polymer ?
#
loop_
_entity_poly.entity_id
_entity_poly.type
_entity_poly.pdbx_seq_one_letter_code
_entity_poly.pdbx_strand_id
1 'polypeptide(L)'
;MNGHRGEVMRSGHRRLALVSLAAALSGCAGGAEDIEESMGALQQAATCSYSVTTNTYDGPDYWGTLVFKNTGTSAMTSPTVAFTVPSGVTCDHDEAGWKHTQSGTTCTYSRTTGLTVNAGASYTFYYSTTSSASFTAGNVQISDPSCGGGTTEPPPSSDMTANQRKVAEAITSIWENDTPTLAYAYAENIWDGRGYTNGRAGFCTGTGDAIMVVECYKNLRSASNGNLLAKYMPGLTTINNRFLSTGQNQASTAELDALGNWKSDWAASYNNTTTRADFKSCQDQVVERLYFSPSINEAKKWGLTSALSKAAFYDAYINHGSLSTFIKAANTALGNSAQTAPAVGRNGITESAFLQKFLEKRRDVLYNDSTWREAVDRVALYEKLRRQGNWDLNTAVRNDVRARDCWGTTYPASGYTVRQINPDGTWSTPSSYTYSCN
;
A
#
# COMPACT_ATOMS: atom_id res chain seq x y z
N MET A 1 72.65 -22.80 -10.22
CA MET A 1 71.72 -22.55 -11.34
C MET A 1 70.36 -23.11 -10.96
N ASN A 2 69.33 -22.33 -11.25
CA ASN A 2 67.93 -22.45 -10.83
C ASN A 2 67.17 -23.66 -11.40
N GLY A 3 66.04 -23.98 -10.76
CA GLY A 3 64.84 -24.53 -11.43
C GLY A 3 64.22 -25.76 -10.76
N HIS A 4 63.46 -25.58 -9.67
CA HIS A 4 61.98 -25.59 -9.64
C HIS A 4 61.30 -26.98 -9.57
N ARG A 5 61.01 -27.42 -8.34
CA ARG A 5 59.88 -28.30 -8.00
C ARG A 5 58.65 -27.40 -7.79
N GLY A 6 57.59 -27.60 -8.56
CA GLY A 6 56.32 -26.89 -8.38
C GLY A 6 55.50 -27.49 -7.23
N GLU A 7 55.30 -26.71 -6.17
CA GLU A 7 54.24 -26.91 -5.18
C GLU A 7 52.87 -26.58 -5.78
N VAL A 8 51.92 -27.51 -5.65
CA VAL A 8 50.51 -27.27 -5.94
C VAL A 8 49.89 -26.59 -4.72
N MET A 9 49.74 -25.27 -4.76
CA MET A 9 48.93 -24.52 -3.79
C MET A 9 47.47 -24.95 -3.89
N ARG A 10 46.96 -25.58 -2.82
CA ARG A 10 45.52 -25.64 -2.53
C ARG A 10 45.05 -24.24 -2.12
N SER A 11 44.55 -23.47 -3.08
CA SER A 11 43.81 -22.23 -2.81
C SER A 11 42.35 -22.56 -2.50
N GLY A 12 42.01 -22.53 -1.21
CA GLY A 12 40.64 -22.57 -0.73
C GLY A 12 39.89 -21.31 -1.16
N HIS A 13 39.11 -21.42 -2.23
CA HIS A 13 38.14 -20.40 -2.60
C HIS A 13 36.90 -20.58 -1.73
N ARG A 14 36.82 -19.80 -0.64
CA ARG A 14 35.55 -19.44 -0.01
C ARG A 14 34.71 -18.77 -1.08
N ARG A 15 33.75 -19.51 -1.65
CA ARG A 15 32.67 -18.93 -2.45
C ARG A 15 31.82 -18.08 -1.50
N LEU A 16 32.16 -16.79 -1.37
CA LEU A 16 31.15 -15.78 -1.04
C LEU A 16 30.21 -15.72 -2.24
N ALA A 17 29.23 -16.61 -2.26
CA ALA A 17 28.04 -16.39 -3.06
C ALA A 17 27.28 -15.27 -2.35
N LEU A 18 27.46 -14.03 -2.83
CA LEU A 18 26.44 -13.00 -2.71
C LEU A 18 25.23 -13.55 -3.47
N VAL A 19 24.42 -14.34 -2.78
CA VAL A 19 23.10 -14.72 -3.25
C VAL A 19 22.26 -13.46 -3.09
N SER A 20 22.31 -12.60 -4.12
CA SER A 20 21.27 -11.64 -4.39
C SER A 20 20.03 -12.46 -4.76
N LEU A 21 19.34 -12.99 -3.74
CA LEU A 21 17.99 -13.49 -3.93
C LEU A 21 17.15 -12.24 -4.21
N ALA A 22 17.11 -11.83 -5.48
CA ALA A 22 16.11 -10.89 -5.95
C ALA A 22 14.77 -11.63 -5.84
N ALA A 23 14.20 -11.63 -4.64
CA ALA A 23 12.80 -11.92 -4.46
C ALA A 23 12.06 -10.92 -5.36
N ALA A 24 11.45 -11.41 -6.43
CA ALA A 24 10.78 -10.58 -7.42
C ALA A 24 9.57 -9.92 -6.76
N LEU A 25 9.75 -8.73 -6.18
CA LEU A 25 8.69 -7.93 -5.56
C LEU A 25 7.38 -8.09 -6.34
N SER A 26 6.42 -8.79 -5.76
CA SER A 26 5.09 -9.02 -6.34
C SER A 26 4.12 -7.91 -5.94
N GLY A 27 4.62 -6.85 -5.31
CA GLY A 27 3.86 -5.65 -4.92
C GLY A 27 3.38 -4.80 -6.09
N CYS A 28 3.23 -5.40 -7.27
CA CYS A 28 2.58 -4.82 -8.44
C CYS A 28 1.49 -5.83 -8.80
N ALA A 29 0.23 -5.38 -8.78
CA ALA A 29 -0.95 -6.25 -8.87
C ALA A 29 -0.78 -7.41 -9.90
N GLY A 30 -1.21 -8.60 -9.45
CA GLY A 30 -0.99 -9.90 -10.12
C GLY A 30 -1.74 -10.08 -11.44
N GLY A 31 -1.79 -11.32 -11.95
CA GLY A 31 -2.19 -11.69 -13.33
C GLY A 31 -3.65 -11.43 -13.70
N ALA A 32 -4.06 -11.83 -14.91
CA ALA A 32 -5.29 -11.37 -15.59
C ALA A 32 -6.63 -11.40 -14.82
N GLU A 33 -6.81 -12.25 -13.81
CA GLU A 33 -7.98 -12.21 -12.90
C GLU A 33 -7.79 -11.20 -11.75
N ASP A 34 -6.56 -11.06 -11.24
CA ASP A 34 -6.15 -10.02 -10.29
C ASP A 34 -6.12 -8.62 -10.95
N ILE A 35 -5.97 -8.58 -12.28
CA ILE A 35 -6.13 -7.36 -13.09
C ILE A 35 -7.57 -6.84 -13.00
N GLU A 36 -8.62 -7.65 -12.91
CA GLU A 36 -10.00 -7.12 -12.76
C GLU A 36 -10.28 -6.55 -11.36
N GLU A 37 -9.70 -7.11 -10.29
CA GLU A 37 -9.88 -6.62 -8.91
C GLU A 37 -9.01 -5.38 -8.66
N SER A 38 -7.76 -5.38 -9.16
CA SER A 38 -6.85 -4.24 -9.10
C SER A 38 -7.17 -3.15 -10.11
N MET A 39 -7.59 -3.47 -11.35
CA MET A 39 -8.26 -2.52 -12.23
C MET A 39 -9.61 -2.12 -11.65
N GLY A 40 -10.32 -2.95 -10.90
CA GLY A 40 -11.52 -2.53 -10.16
C GLY A 40 -11.20 -1.40 -9.17
N ALA A 41 -10.07 -1.48 -8.47
CA ALA A 41 -9.58 -0.46 -7.55
C ALA A 41 -8.89 0.74 -8.24
N LEU A 42 -8.13 0.52 -9.32
CA LEU A 42 -7.43 1.53 -10.13
C LEU A 42 -8.36 2.26 -11.11
N GLN A 43 -9.40 1.58 -11.61
CA GLN A 43 -10.45 2.14 -12.46
C GLN A 43 -11.51 2.85 -11.62
N GLN A 44 -11.80 2.40 -10.39
CA GLN A 44 -12.48 3.27 -9.41
C GLN A 44 -11.64 4.52 -9.08
N ALA A 45 -10.30 4.43 -9.08
CA ALA A 45 -9.45 5.61 -8.94
C ALA A 45 -9.42 6.52 -10.18
N ALA A 46 -9.75 6.00 -11.38
CA ALA A 46 -9.70 6.71 -12.66
C ALA A 46 -11.08 7.14 -13.22
N THR A 47 -12.20 6.78 -12.57
CA THR A 47 -13.55 7.14 -13.04
C THR A 47 -13.94 8.57 -12.71
N CYS A 48 -13.42 9.15 -11.62
CA CYS A 48 -13.74 10.52 -11.20
C CYS A 48 -12.48 11.25 -10.68
N SER A 49 -11.72 11.86 -11.58
CA SER A 49 -10.72 12.87 -11.23
C SER A 49 -11.35 14.27 -11.29
N TYR A 50 -10.75 15.26 -10.63
CA TYR A 50 -11.20 16.64 -10.73
C TYR A 50 -10.03 17.62 -10.75
N SER A 51 -10.32 18.84 -11.20
CA SER A 51 -9.42 19.99 -11.06
C SER A 51 -10.18 21.18 -10.52
N VAL A 52 -9.63 21.85 -9.51
CA VAL A 52 -10.19 23.13 -9.03
C VAL A 52 -9.74 24.23 -9.99
N THR A 53 -10.72 24.90 -10.59
CA THR A 53 -10.53 25.95 -11.60
C THR A 53 -10.82 27.35 -11.05
N THR A 54 -11.52 27.45 -9.91
CA THR A 54 -11.75 28.70 -9.20
C THR A 54 -11.79 28.41 -7.70
N ASN A 55 -11.15 29.26 -6.89
CA ASN A 55 -11.12 29.19 -5.44
C ASN A 55 -10.89 30.59 -4.88
N THR A 56 -11.98 31.28 -4.54
CA THR A 56 -11.97 32.66 -4.09
C THR A 56 -12.91 32.84 -2.91
N TYR A 57 -12.54 33.68 -1.95
CA TYR A 57 -13.43 34.10 -0.88
C TYR A 57 -13.40 35.63 -0.74
N ASP A 58 -14.57 36.24 -0.91
CA ASP A 58 -14.82 37.66 -0.73
C ASP A 58 -15.24 37.92 0.72
N GLY A 59 -14.28 38.39 1.52
CA GLY A 59 -14.47 38.64 2.95
C GLY A 59 -15.59 39.65 3.25
N PRO A 60 -15.61 40.84 2.62
CA PRO A 60 -16.68 41.82 2.77
C PRO A 60 -18.10 41.26 2.57
N ASP A 61 -18.28 40.35 1.62
CA ASP A 61 -19.57 39.72 1.31
C ASP A 61 -19.76 38.36 2.01
N TYR A 62 -18.79 37.93 2.82
CA TYR A 62 -18.75 36.65 3.52
C TYR A 62 -18.95 35.45 2.58
N TRP A 63 -18.54 35.56 1.32
CA TRP A 63 -18.94 34.61 0.28
C TRP A 63 -17.75 33.97 -0.45
N GLY A 64 -17.78 32.65 -0.53
CA GLY A 64 -16.80 31.80 -1.20
C GLY A 64 -17.35 31.20 -2.48
N THR A 65 -16.50 31.13 -3.51
CA THR A 65 -16.78 30.47 -4.78
C THR A 65 -15.70 29.45 -5.08
N LEU A 66 -16.11 28.18 -5.21
CA LEU A 66 -15.29 27.08 -5.70
C LEU A 66 -15.86 26.57 -7.01
N VAL A 67 -15.02 26.44 -8.04
CA VAL A 67 -15.41 25.77 -9.29
C VAL A 67 -14.52 24.56 -9.49
N PHE A 68 -15.10 23.37 -9.48
CA PHE A 68 -14.39 22.15 -9.82
C PHE A 68 -14.86 21.61 -11.16
N LYS A 69 -13.91 21.15 -11.98
CA LYS A 69 -14.16 20.43 -13.22
C LYS A 69 -14.02 18.94 -12.95
N ASN A 70 -15.03 18.15 -13.33
CA ASN A 70 -14.90 16.70 -13.41
C ASN A 70 -13.98 16.37 -14.59
N THR A 71 -12.75 15.95 -14.30
CA THR A 71 -11.78 15.52 -15.31
C THR A 71 -11.77 13.99 -15.50
N GLY A 72 -12.60 13.28 -14.72
CA GLY A 72 -12.77 11.84 -14.83
C GLY A 72 -13.57 11.41 -16.04
N THR A 73 -13.68 10.10 -16.22
CA THR A 73 -14.37 9.47 -17.36
C THR A 73 -15.85 9.19 -17.09
N SER A 74 -16.31 9.31 -15.84
CA SER A 74 -17.70 9.07 -15.42
C SER A 74 -18.33 10.32 -14.80
N ALA A 75 -19.67 10.39 -14.82
CA ALA A 75 -20.39 11.47 -14.17
C ALA A 75 -20.35 11.31 -12.64
N MET A 76 -20.10 12.41 -11.92
CA MET A 76 -20.34 12.50 -10.47
C MET A 76 -21.85 12.65 -10.25
N THR A 77 -22.42 11.99 -9.25
CA THR A 77 -23.88 11.99 -9.01
C THR A 77 -24.29 12.44 -7.61
N SER A 78 -23.33 12.53 -6.68
CA SER A 78 -23.52 12.95 -5.29
C SER A 78 -22.19 13.47 -4.68
N PRO A 79 -21.58 14.54 -5.24
CA PRO A 79 -20.25 14.98 -4.80
C PRO A 79 -20.23 15.52 -3.36
N THR A 80 -19.10 15.40 -2.68
CA THR A 80 -18.77 16.01 -1.39
C THR A 80 -17.63 17.00 -1.60
N VAL A 81 -17.74 18.19 -1.01
CA VAL A 81 -16.71 19.25 -1.08
C VAL A 81 -16.14 19.44 0.32
N ALA A 82 -14.84 19.20 0.51
CA ALA A 82 -14.14 19.47 1.76
C ALA A 82 -12.99 20.45 1.56
N PHE A 83 -12.76 21.34 2.51
CA PHE A 83 -11.68 22.31 2.45
C PHE A 83 -11.35 22.88 3.83
N THR A 84 -10.16 23.46 3.98
CA THR A 84 -9.73 24.11 5.22
C THR A 84 -9.95 25.62 5.17
N VAL A 85 -10.49 26.17 6.26
CA VAL A 85 -10.61 27.61 6.53
C VAL A 85 -9.56 28.06 7.57
N PRO A 86 -9.27 29.37 7.71
CA PRO A 86 -8.34 29.86 8.72
C PRO A 86 -8.77 29.46 10.15
N SER A 87 -7.80 29.40 11.07
CA SER A 87 -8.08 29.08 12.47
C SER A 87 -9.06 30.08 13.08
N GLY A 88 -10.09 29.58 13.77
CA GLY A 88 -11.15 30.40 14.36
C GLY A 88 -12.28 30.80 13.41
N VAL A 89 -12.18 30.48 12.11
CA VAL A 89 -13.24 30.71 11.13
C VAL A 89 -14.19 29.51 11.09
N THR A 90 -15.49 29.78 10.99
CA THR A 90 -16.52 28.74 10.90
C THR A 90 -17.31 28.86 9.61
N CYS A 91 -17.53 27.74 8.93
CA CYS A 91 -18.53 27.66 7.86
C CYS A 91 -19.93 27.74 8.46
N ASP A 92 -20.82 28.51 7.85
CA ASP A 92 -22.08 28.92 8.48
C ASP A 92 -23.30 28.95 7.54
N HIS A 93 -23.15 28.55 6.28
CA HIS A 93 -24.25 28.49 5.31
C HIS A 93 -24.36 27.12 4.63
N ASP A 94 -25.57 26.59 4.55
CA ASP A 94 -25.91 25.43 3.73
C ASP A 94 -26.59 25.89 2.43
N GLU A 95 -25.88 25.77 1.30
CA GLU A 95 -26.49 26.01 -0.02
C GLU A 95 -27.59 24.97 -0.29
N ALA A 96 -28.58 25.33 -1.12
CA ALA A 96 -29.67 24.42 -1.48
C ALA A 96 -29.17 23.05 -1.98
N GLY A 97 -29.60 21.98 -1.30
CA GLY A 97 -29.18 20.61 -1.61
C GLY A 97 -27.82 20.21 -1.01
N TRP A 98 -27.22 21.04 -0.16
CA TRP A 98 -26.00 20.74 0.60
C TRP A 98 -26.26 20.77 2.10
N LYS A 99 -25.38 20.10 2.85
CA LYS A 99 -25.30 20.19 4.30
C LYS A 99 -23.85 20.12 4.74
N HIS A 100 -23.43 21.02 5.62
CA HIS A 100 -22.06 21.04 6.12
C HIS A 100 -21.90 20.47 7.53
N THR A 101 -20.68 20.00 7.79
CA THR A 101 -20.11 19.79 9.12
C THR A 101 -18.73 20.43 9.16
N GLN A 102 -18.23 20.73 10.37
CA GLN A 102 -16.89 21.27 10.55
C GLN A 102 -16.16 20.54 11.68
N SER A 103 -14.91 20.15 11.42
CA SER A 103 -14.00 19.56 12.41
C SER A 103 -12.68 20.33 12.39
N GLY A 104 -12.38 21.03 13.49
CA GLY A 104 -11.28 21.97 13.55
C GLY A 104 -11.40 23.04 12.45
N THR A 105 -10.39 23.15 11.60
CA THR A 105 -10.37 24.06 10.44
C THR A 105 -11.00 23.49 9.18
N THR A 106 -11.46 22.24 9.18
CA THR A 106 -11.95 21.58 7.96
C THR A 106 -13.47 21.62 7.90
N CYS A 107 -14.01 22.26 6.87
CA CYS A 107 -15.43 22.19 6.53
C CYS A 107 -15.66 21.08 5.50
N THR A 108 -16.74 20.32 5.67
CA THR A 108 -17.14 19.25 4.74
C THR A 108 -18.61 19.42 4.39
N TYR A 109 -18.89 19.60 3.10
CA TYR A 109 -20.23 19.77 2.53
C TYR A 109 -20.63 18.51 1.79
N SER A 110 -21.74 17.92 2.18
CA SER A 110 -22.30 16.71 1.56
C SER A 110 -23.63 17.02 0.91
N ARG A 111 -23.94 16.36 -0.20
CA ARG A 111 -25.24 16.50 -0.86
C ARG A 111 -26.38 15.92 -0.02
N THR A 112 -27.50 16.63 0.03
CA THR A 112 -28.78 16.14 0.54
C THR A 112 -29.77 15.79 -0.57
N THR A 113 -29.48 16.21 -1.81
CA THR A 113 -30.22 15.84 -3.03
C THR A 113 -29.25 15.51 -4.16
N GLY A 114 -29.65 14.64 -5.10
CA GLY A 114 -28.78 14.22 -6.21
C GLY A 114 -28.27 15.38 -7.05
N LEU A 115 -27.03 15.26 -7.55
CA LEU A 115 -26.38 16.27 -8.40
C LEU A 115 -25.49 15.57 -9.43
N THR A 116 -25.81 15.70 -10.71
CA THR A 116 -25.01 15.11 -11.79
C THR A 116 -24.01 16.12 -12.37
N VAL A 117 -22.71 15.85 -12.25
CA VAL A 117 -21.64 16.58 -12.94
C VAL A 117 -20.99 15.63 -13.95
N ASN A 118 -21.37 15.78 -15.22
CA ASN A 118 -20.87 14.93 -16.30
C ASN A 118 -19.34 15.04 -16.47
N ALA A 119 -18.72 14.01 -17.04
CA ALA A 119 -17.31 14.04 -17.43
C ALA A 119 -17.01 15.29 -18.29
N GLY A 120 -15.96 16.02 -17.93
CA GLY A 120 -15.56 17.27 -18.58
C GLY A 120 -16.37 18.51 -18.18
N ALA A 121 -17.46 18.38 -17.42
CA ALA A 121 -18.26 19.49 -16.96
C ALA A 121 -17.68 20.14 -15.68
N SER A 122 -17.98 21.41 -15.48
CA SER A 122 -17.66 22.14 -14.26
C SER A 122 -18.91 22.36 -13.41
N TYR A 123 -18.73 22.37 -12.10
CA TYR A 123 -19.75 22.73 -11.13
C TYR A 123 -19.24 23.88 -10.25
N THR A 124 -20.08 24.88 -10.06
CA THR A 124 -19.84 26.00 -9.16
C THR A 124 -20.52 25.72 -7.84
N PHE A 125 -19.72 25.68 -6.77
CA PHE A 125 -20.14 25.50 -5.40
C PHE A 125 -19.89 26.78 -4.62
N TYR A 126 -20.89 27.20 -3.85
CA TYR A 126 -20.79 28.38 -3.01
C TYR A 126 -20.76 28.02 -1.53
N TYR A 127 -20.01 28.78 -0.75
CA TYR A 127 -19.96 28.61 0.70
C TYR A 127 -19.87 29.97 1.39
N SER A 128 -20.26 30.03 2.66
CA SER A 128 -20.08 31.21 3.51
C SER A 128 -19.30 30.84 4.76
N THR A 129 -18.65 31.83 5.37
CA THR A 129 -18.01 31.66 6.67
C THR A 129 -18.21 32.91 7.53
N THR A 130 -17.89 32.79 8.82
CA THR A 130 -17.95 33.92 9.77
C THR A 130 -16.84 34.97 9.58
N SER A 131 -15.92 34.78 8.62
CA SER A 131 -14.80 35.70 8.42
C SER A 131 -15.13 36.83 7.45
N SER A 132 -14.84 38.07 7.86
CA SER A 132 -14.88 39.25 6.98
C SER A 132 -13.57 39.50 6.22
N ALA A 133 -12.55 38.67 6.46
CA ALA A 133 -11.26 38.75 5.76
C ALA A 133 -11.27 37.82 4.54
N SER A 134 -10.80 38.31 3.39
CA SER A 134 -10.66 37.49 2.19
C SER A 134 -9.56 36.45 2.34
N PHE A 135 -9.81 35.22 1.89
CA PHE A 135 -8.83 34.13 1.91
C PHE A 135 -9.04 33.18 0.71
N THR A 136 -8.22 32.14 0.63
CA THR A 136 -8.40 31.04 -0.32
C THR A 136 -8.60 29.76 0.47
N ALA A 137 -9.62 28.97 0.12
CA ALA A 137 -9.87 27.70 0.81
C ALA A 137 -8.66 26.77 0.62
N GLY A 138 -8.08 26.29 1.71
CA GLY A 138 -6.95 25.37 1.66
C GLY A 138 -7.40 23.92 1.42
N ASN A 139 -6.49 23.08 0.92
CA ASN A 139 -6.68 21.62 0.84
C ASN A 139 -8.02 21.17 0.22
N VAL A 140 -8.51 21.84 -0.82
CA VAL A 140 -9.82 21.54 -1.43
C VAL A 140 -9.85 20.09 -1.97
N GLN A 141 -10.72 19.27 -1.38
CA GLN A 141 -11.00 17.89 -1.77
C GLN A 141 -12.41 17.76 -2.33
N ILE A 142 -12.55 17.16 -3.51
CA ILE A 142 -13.85 16.77 -4.07
C ILE A 142 -13.90 15.24 -4.12
N SER A 143 -14.95 14.64 -3.55
CA SER A 143 -15.20 13.20 -3.61
C SER A 143 -16.62 12.90 -4.09
N ASP A 144 -16.92 11.67 -4.51
CA ASP A 144 -18.28 11.26 -4.90
C ASP A 144 -18.50 9.76 -4.58
N PRO A 145 -19.61 9.38 -3.92
CA PRO A 145 -19.91 7.97 -3.59
C PRO A 145 -20.12 7.05 -4.80
N SER A 146 -20.65 7.55 -5.91
CA SER A 146 -20.85 6.80 -7.15
C SER A 146 -19.54 6.46 -7.87
N CYS A 147 -18.45 7.06 -7.42
CA CYS A 147 -17.11 6.86 -7.95
C CYS A 147 -16.27 5.86 -7.15
N GLY A 148 -16.87 5.06 -6.26
CA GLY A 148 -16.09 4.12 -5.44
C GLY A 148 -15.20 4.87 -4.45
N GLY A 149 -15.83 5.46 -3.44
CA GLY A 149 -15.13 5.91 -2.24
C GLY A 149 -14.01 6.92 -2.50
N GLY A 150 -14.37 8.16 -2.82
CA GLY A 150 -13.69 9.25 -2.14
C GLY A 150 -14.15 9.26 -0.68
N THR A 151 -13.71 8.26 0.07
CA THR A 151 -13.66 8.40 1.51
C THR A 151 -12.79 9.65 1.72
N THR A 152 -13.16 10.50 2.67
CA THR A 152 -12.13 10.91 3.65
C THR A 152 -11.09 9.80 3.71
N GLU A 153 -9.85 10.05 3.29
CA GLU A 153 -8.73 9.11 3.41
C GLU A 153 -9.03 8.21 4.63
N PRO A 154 -9.17 6.87 4.46
CA PRO A 154 -9.57 6.05 5.59
C PRO A 154 -8.63 6.45 6.71
N PRO A 155 -9.14 6.98 7.84
CA PRO A 155 -8.24 7.27 8.94
C PRO A 155 -7.45 5.99 9.17
N PRO A 156 -6.11 6.06 9.32
CA PRO A 156 -5.25 4.88 9.36
C PRO A 156 -5.95 3.83 10.20
N SER A 157 -6.27 2.67 9.58
CA SER A 157 -7.31 1.80 10.12
C SER A 157 -7.09 1.63 11.62
N SER A 158 -8.02 2.07 12.46
CA SER A 158 -7.88 2.00 13.93
C SER A 158 -7.86 0.55 14.45
N ASP A 159 -7.92 -0.42 13.53
CA ASP A 159 -7.94 -1.86 13.76
C ASP A 159 -6.60 -2.44 14.19
N MET A 160 -5.51 -1.70 13.98
CA MET A 160 -4.21 -2.00 14.54
C MET A 160 -3.64 -0.73 15.17
N THR A 161 -3.02 -0.86 16.34
CA THR A 161 -2.21 0.22 16.89
C THR A 161 -1.05 0.54 15.96
N ALA A 162 -0.50 1.77 16.04
CA ALA A 162 0.68 2.17 15.25
C ALA A 162 1.86 1.19 15.44
N ASN A 163 2.04 0.68 16.65
CA ASN A 163 3.05 -0.31 16.98
C ASN A 163 2.79 -1.67 16.32
N GLN A 164 1.56 -2.18 16.41
CA GLN A 164 1.18 -3.43 15.74
C GLN A 164 1.36 -3.34 14.22
N ARG A 165 0.95 -2.23 13.61
CA ARG A 165 1.17 -1.98 12.18
C ARG A 165 2.65 -1.97 11.85
N LYS A 166 3.46 -1.25 12.63
CA LYS A 166 4.92 -1.18 12.44
C LYS A 166 5.57 -2.57 12.52
N VAL A 167 5.14 -3.42 13.46
CA VAL A 167 5.60 -4.81 13.54
C VAL A 167 5.17 -5.62 12.32
N ALA A 168 3.91 -5.51 11.88
CA ALA A 168 3.41 -6.23 10.70
C ALA A 168 4.15 -5.84 9.41
N GLU A 169 4.37 -4.54 9.20
CA GLU A 169 5.14 -4.02 8.06
C GLU A 169 6.61 -4.43 8.14
N ALA A 170 7.21 -4.43 9.33
CA ALA A 170 8.57 -4.90 9.55
C ALA A 170 8.73 -6.40 9.27
N ILE A 171 7.77 -7.24 9.67
CA ILE A 171 7.74 -8.67 9.33
C ILE A 171 7.68 -8.84 7.81
N THR A 172 6.74 -8.15 7.15
CA THR A 172 6.59 -8.20 5.69
C THR A 172 7.90 -7.79 5.01
N SER A 173 8.54 -6.72 5.50
CA SER A 173 9.82 -6.23 4.96
C SER A 173 10.96 -7.22 5.09
N ILE A 174 11.00 -8.06 6.14
CA ILE A 174 12.00 -9.14 6.22
C ILE A 174 11.84 -10.05 5.01
N TRP A 175 10.63 -10.47 4.68
CA TRP A 175 10.38 -11.40 3.58
C TRP A 175 10.53 -10.80 2.20
N GLU A 176 10.38 -9.49 2.07
CA GLU A 176 10.57 -8.79 0.79
C GLU A 176 12.02 -8.32 0.60
N ASN A 177 12.76 -8.00 1.68
CA ASN A 177 14.03 -7.25 1.61
C ASN A 177 15.15 -7.75 2.55
N ASP A 178 14.97 -8.85 3.27
CA ASP A 178 15.88 -9.38 4.30
C ASP A 178 16.25 -8.40 5.43
N THR A 179 15.38 -7.40 5.64
CA THR A 179 15.54 -6.37 6.66
C THR A 179 14.18 -5.85 7.16
N PRO A 180 14.02 -5.54 8.45
CA PRO A 180 12.81 -4.91 8.96
C PRO A 180 12.63 -3.44 8.50
N THR A 181 13.65 -2.86 7.86
CA THR A 181 13.63 -1.48 7.36
C THR A 181 12.89 -1.37 6.03
N LEU A 182 11.83 -0.57 6.01
CA LEU A 182 11.07 -0.28 4.79
C LEU A 182 11.89 0.49 3.74
N ALA A 183 11.84 0.03 2.50
CA ALA A 183 12.70 0.48 1.41
C ALA A 183 12.18 1.72 0.65
N TYR A 184 11.82 2.81 1.34
CA TYR A 184 11.22 4.01 0.71
C TYR A 184 12.06 4.62 -0.43
N ALA A 185 13.40 4.54 -0.35
CA ALA A 185 14.30 5.09 -1.37
C ALA A 185 14.60 4.13 -2.53
N TYR A 186 14.15 2.88 -2.46
CA TYR A 186 14.45 1.89 -3.49
C TYR A 186 13.80 2.27 -4.82
N ALA A 187 14.51 2.08 -5.92
CA ALA A 187 14.01 2.25 -7.28
C ALA A 187 14.91 1.48 -8.24
N GLU A 188 14.35 0.52 -8.97
CA GLU A 188 15.09 -0.31 -9.92
C GLU A 188 14.18 -0.83 -11.03
N ASN A 189 14.70 -0.98 -12.24
CA ASN A 189 14.03 -1.79 -13.25
C ASN A 189 14.61 -3.20 -13.11
N ILE A 190 13.81 -4.09 -12.52
CA ILE A 190 14.20 -5.48 -12.26
C ILE A 190 13.91 -6.40 -13.46
N TRP A 191 13.53 -5.81 -14.60
CA TRP A 191 13.30 -6.48 -15.89
C TRP A 191 12.19 -7.53 -15.84
N ASP A 192 11.17 -7.32 -15.01
CA ASP A 192 10.00 -8.17 -14.85
C ASP A 192 8.82 -7.76 -15.75
N GLY A 193 9.04 -6.79 -16.63
CA GLY A 193 8.03 -6.25 -17.54
C GLY A 193 7.10 -5.18 -16.95
N ARG A 194 7.38 -4.69 -15.73
CA ARG A 194 6.55 -3.68 -15.05
C ARG A 194 7.16 -2.28 -14.99
N GLY A 195 8.31 -2.09 -15.64
CA GLY A 195 9.07 -0.84 -15.65
C GLY A 195 9.93 -0.69 -14.40
N TYR A 196 9.97 0.51 -13.81
CA TYR A 196 10.66 0.71 -12.53
C TYR A 196 9.78 0.28 -11.36
N THR A 197 10.32 -0.54 -10.46
CA THR A 197 9.77 -0.95 -9.16
C THR A 197 10.36 -0.06 -8.07
N ASN A 198 9.52 0.55 -7.23
CA ASN A 198 9.94 1.64 -6.35
C ASN A 198 9.37 1.58 -4.93
N GLY A 199 10.12 2.06 -3.96
CA GLY A 199 9.62 2.38 -2.63
C GLY A 199 9.22 1.18 -1.77
N ARG A 200 8.57 1.50 -0.66
CA ARG A 200 8.32 0.57 0.46
C ARG A 200 7.44 -0.65 0.14
N ALA A 201 6.71 -0.64 -0.98
CA ALA A 201 5.82 -1.70 -1.41
C ALA A 201 6.08 -2.13 -2.87
N GLY A 202 7.16 -1.64 -3.49
CA GLY A 202 7.50 -2.00 -4.86
C GLY A 202 6.57 -1.39 -5.92
N PHE A 203 6.12 -0.15 -5.76
CA PHE A 203 5.26 0.53 -6.74
C PHE A 203 5.86 0.53 -8.14
N CYS A 204 5.12 0.07 -9.13
CA CYS A 204 5.61 -0.07 -10.50
C CYS A 204 5.15 1.09 -11.40
N THR A 205 6.05 1.63 -12.22
CA THR A 205 5.66 2.67 -13.20
C THR A 205 4.69 2.14 -14.24
N GLY A 206 4.75 0.84 -14.54
CA GLY A 206 3.94 0.20 -15.56
C GLY A 206 2.60 -0.37 -15.11
N THR A 207 2.23 -0.24 -13.84
CA THR A 207 0.97 -0.79 -13.28
C THR A 207 0.08 0.24 -12.61
N GLY A 208 0.40 1.53 -12.77
CA GLY A 208 -0.47 2.63 -12.34
C GLY A 208 -0.38 3.02 -10.87
N ASP A 209 0.45 2.38 -10.05
CA ASP A 209 0.60 2.68 -8.62
C ASP A 209 1.79 3.62 -8.32
N ALA A 210 2.89 3.57 -9.07
CA ALA A 210 3.98 4.55 -8.88
C ALA A 210 3.55 5.99 -9.23
N ILE A 211 2.69 6.17 -10.25
CA ILE A 211 2.13 7.48 -10.59
C ILE A 211 1.29 8.05 -9.44
N MET A 212 0.54 7.22 -8.71
CA MET A 212 -0.24 7.67 -7.55
C MET A 212 0.65 8.28 -6.45
N VAL A 213 1.83 7.69 -6.21
CA VAL A 213 2.80 8.25 -5.26
C VAL A 213 3.28 9.62 -5.73
N VAL A 214 3.63 9.75 -7.01
CA VAL A 214 4.14 11.02 -7.55
C VAL A 214 3.05 12.09 -7.62
N GLU A 215 1.80 11.72 -7.90
CA GLU A 215 0.66 12.63 -7.85
C GLU A 215 0.39 13.14 -6.43
N CYS A 216 0.36 12.26 -5.44
CA CYS A 216 0.30 12.67 -4.04
C CYS A 216 1.44 13.63 -3.71
N TYR A 217 2.67 13.28 -4.09
CA TYR A 217 3.85 14.08 -3.75
C TYR A 217 3.84 15.45 -4.44
N LYS A 218 3.32 15.54 -5.66
CA LYS A 218 3.09 16.79 -6.39
C LYS A 218 2.09 17.71 -5.70
N ASN A 219 1.10 17.17 -5.01
CA ASN A 219 0.12 17.97 -4.26
C ASN A 219 0.71 18.58 -2.98
N LEU A 220 1.75 17.95 -2.42
CA LEU A 220 2.47 18.48 -1.26
C LEU A 220 3.64 19.38 -1.67
N ARG A 221 4.26 19.11 -2.84
CA ARG A 221 5.52 19.72 -3.24
C ARG A 221 5.59 20.08 -4.73
N SER A 222 5.95 21.33 -5.02
CA SER A 222 6.30 21.83 -6.36
C SER A 222 7.75 21.56 -6.73
N ALA A 223 8.10 21.72 -8.01
CA ALA A 223 9.50 21.64 -8.44
C ALA A 223 10.40 22.68 -7.73
N SER A 224 9.88 23.91 -7.53
CA SER A 224 10.60 24.99 -6.84
C SER A 224 10.83 24.73 -5.35
N ASN A 225 10.07 23.82 -4.75
CA ASN A 225 10.21 23.44 -3.33
C ASN A 225 10.80 22.03 -3.14
N GLY A 226 11.50 21.50 -4.15
CA GLY A 226 12.31 20.29 -4.03
C GLY A 226 11.66 19.01 -4.53
N ASN A 227 10.50 19.05 -5.20
CA ASN A 227 9.96 17.88 -5.88
C ASN A 227 10.72 17.58 -7.17
N LEU A 228 11.73 16.72 -7.08
CA LEU A 228 12.50 16.24 -8.23
C LEU A 228 11.66 15.40 -9.21
N LEU A 229 10.55 14.84 -8.73
CA LEU A 229 9.71 13.93 -9.50
C LEU A 229 8.70 14.65 -10.41
N ALA A 230 8.46 15.95 -10.18
CA ALA A 230 7.48 16.74 -10.93
C ALA A 230 7.72 16.72 -12.46
N LYS A 231 8.99 16.69 -12.89
CA LYS A 231 9.36 16.64 -14.32
C LYS A 231 8.98 15.33 -15.02
N TYR A 232 8.79 14.24 -14.29
CA TYR A 232 8.46 12.93 -14.84
C TYR A 232 6.97 12.73 -15.09
N MET A 233 6.10 13.62 -14.59
CA MET A 233 4.65 13.49 -14.71
C MET A 233 4.15 13.28 -16.16
N PRO A 234 4.68 13.95 -17.20
CA PRO A 234 4.25 13.66 -18.58
C PRO A 234 4.57 12.22 -19.02
N GLY A 235 5.74 11.70 -18.66
CA GLY A 235 6.14 10.33 -18.97
C GLY A 235 5.31 9.30 -18.19
N LEU A 236 5.11 9.52 -16.90
CA LEU A 236 4.24 8.69 -16.06
C LEU A 236 2.80 8.66 -16.59
N THR A 237 2.25 9.82 -16.96
CA THR A 237 0.88 9.91 -17.53
C THR A 237 0.79 9.12 -18.83
N THR A 238 1.81 9.18 -19.68
CA THR A 238 1.85 8.43 -20.94
C THR A 238 1.86 6.92 -20.68
N ILE A 239 2.70 6.45 -19.77
CA ILE A 239 2.77 5.04 -19.37
C ILE A 239 1.42 4.59 -18.78
N ASN A 240 0.87 5.37 -17.85
CA ASN A 240 -0.40 5.06 -17.19
C ASN A 240 -1.58 5.02 -18.17
N ASN A 241 -1.68 5.97 -19.10
CA ASN A 241 -2.73 5.96 -20.11
C ASN A 241 -2.68 4.70 -20.98
N ARG A 242 -1.47 4.22 -21.32
CA ARG A 242 -1.34 2.94 -22.02
C ARG A 242 -1.80 1.77 -21.15
N PHE A 243 -1.33 1.69 -19.91
CA PHE A 243 -1.76 0.68 -18.94
C PHE A 243 -3.30 0.62 -18.84
N LEU A 244 -3.96 1.77 -18.64
CA LEU A 244 -5.42 1.85 -18.56
C LEU A 244 -6.12 1.47 -19.87
N SER A 245 -5.54 1.81 -21.03
CA SER A 245 -6.13 1.49 -22.33
C SER A 245 -5.99 0.02 -22.73
N THR A 246 -4.93 -0.66 -22.29
CA THR A 246 -4.63 -2.04 -22.67
C THR A 246 -4.98 -3.05 -21.59
N GLY A 247 -5.05 -2.62 -20.33
CA GLY A 247 -5.10 -3.51 -19.17
C GLY A 247 -3.83 -4.33 -18.99
N GLN A 248 -2.72 -3.95 -19.61
CA GLN A 248 -1.46 -4.72 -19.60
C GLN A 248 -0.33 -3.95 -18.95
N ASN A 249 0.51 -4.65 -18.19
CA ASN A 249 1.73 -4.10 -17.59
C ASN A 249 2.61 -3.45 -18.66
N GLN A 250 3.14 -2.28 -18.34
CA GLN A 250 3.96 -1.49 -19.26
C GLN A 250 5.45 -1.60 -18.89
N ALA A 251 6.23 -2.28 -19.72
CA ALA A 251 7.65 -2.52 -19.45
C ALA A 251 8.56 -1.30 -19.70
N SER A 252 8.11 -0.32 -20.49
CA SER A 252 8.96 0.80 -20.93
C SER A 252 9.34 1.73 -19.79
N THR A 253 10.62 2.08 -19.72
CA THR A 253 11.16 3.16 -18.88
C THR A 253 11.60 4.39 -19.69
N ALA A 254 11.57 4.31 -21.02
CA ALA A 254 12.15 5.31 -21.92
C ALA A 254 11.52 6.70 -21.74
N GLU A 255 10.22 6.76 -21.46
CA GLU A 255 9.49 8.00 -21.20
C GLU A 255 9.99 8.73 -19.96
N LEU A 256 10.54 7.99 -18.98
CA LEU A 256 11.10 8.55 -17.76
C LEU A 256 12.59 8.85 -17.95
N ASP A 257 13.32 7.93 -18.58
CA ASP A 257 14.77 8.05 -18.80
C ASP A 257 15.10 9.27 -19.69
N ALA A 258 14.20 9.65 -20.60
CA ALA A 258 14.33 10.87 -21.40
C ALA A 258 14.24 12.18 -20.59
N LEU A 259 13.68 12.13 -19.37
CA LEU A 259 13.43 13.30 -18.52
C LEU A 259 14.45 13.42 -17.38
N GLY A 260 15.21 12.35 -17.11
CA GLY A 260 16.29 12.34 -16.13
C GLY A 260 16.60 10.95 -15.59
N ASN A 261 17.35 10.91 -14.49
CA ASN A 261 17.67 9.66 -13.80
C ASN A 261 16.59 9.35 -12.75
N TRP A 262 15.55 8.65 -13.18
CA TRP A 262 14.39 8.29 -12.34
C TRP A 262 14.81 7.67 -11.00
N LYS A 263 15.70 6.67 -11.02
CA LYS A 263 16.14 5.96 -9.81
C LYS A 263 16.83 6.90 -8.82
N SER A 264 17.72 7.75 -9.31
CA SER A 264 18.42 8.74 -8.49
C SER A 264 17.46 9.77 -7.88
N ASP A 265 16.51 10.27 -8.68
CA ASP A 265 15.58 11.31 -8.22
C ASP A 265 14.54 10.77 -7.24
N TRP A 266 14.09 9.52 -7.41
CA TRP A 266 13.26 8.82 -6.43
C TRP A 266 14.00 8.67 -5.09
N ALA A 267 15.21 8.11 -5.12
CA ALA A 267 16.02 7.93 -3.92
C ALA A 267 16.34 9.27 -3.23
N ALA A 268 16.69 10.31 -4.00
CA ALA A 268 16.97 11.64 -3.48
C ALA A 268 15.74 12.28 -2.80
N SER A 269 14.53 12.05 -3.32
CA SER A 269 13.28 12.56 -2.74
C SER A 269 13.03 12.01 -1.32
N TYR A 270 13.45 10.77 -1.03
CA TYR A 270 13.42 10.22 0.33
C TYR A 270 14.64 10.60 1.18
N ASN A 271 15.84 10.55 0.58
CA ASN A 271 17.08 10.74 1.33
C ASN A 271 17.28 12.19 1.80
N ASN A 272 16.73 13.17 1.09
CA ASN A 272 16.76 14.58 1.48
C ASN A 272 15.84 14.85 2.69
N THR A 273 16.40 15.40 3.77
CA THR A 273 15.69 15.65 5.03
C THR A 273 14.49 16.59 4.90
N THR A 274 14.52 17.52 3.93
CA THR A 274 13.46 18.51 3.73
C THR A 274 12.24 17.91 3.03
N THR A 275 12.44 16.88 2.20
CA THR A 275 11.39 16.23 1.39
C THR A 275 10.94 14.88 1.94
N ARG A 276 11.77 14.26 2.79
CA ARG A 276 11.60 12.90 3.31
C ARG A 276 10.22 12.64 3.90
N ALA A 277 9.73 13.54 4.75
CA ALA A 277 8.48 13.33 5.47
C ALA A 277 7.28 13.27 4.51
N ASP A 278 7.20 14.20 3.56
CA ASP A 278 6.12 14.25 2.56
C ASP A 278 6.18 13.05 1.61
N PHE A 279 7.38 12.70 1.13
CA PHE A 279 7.54 11.57 0.22
C PHE A 279 7.24 10.23 0.89
N LYS A 280 7.66 10.08 2.16
CA LYS A 280 7.29 8.94 3.01
C LYS A 280 5.77 8.86 3.19
N SER A 281 5.14 9.99 3.54
CA SER A 281 3.69 10.08 3.73
C SER A 281 2.92 9.63 2.49
N CYS A 282 3.32 10.09 1.31
CA CYS A 282 2.67 9.69 0.07
C CYS A 282 2.82 8.20 -0.25
N GLN A 283 3.98 7.61 -0.02
CA GLN A 283 4.12 6.16 -0.14
C GLN A 283 3.23 5.41 0.87
N ASP A 284 3.15 5.90 2.11
CA ASP A 284 2.29 5.29 3.13
C ASP A 284 0.81 5.36 2.78
N GLN A 285 0.34 6.47 2.21
CA GLN A 285 -1.03 6.63 1.76
C GLN A 285 -1.37 5.68 0.60
N VAL A 286 -0.45 5.50 -0.34
CA VAL A 286 -0.67 4.54 -1.43
C VAL A 286 -0.67 3.11 -0.89
N VAL A 287 0.20 2.77 0.07
CA VAL A 287 0.12 1.46 0.75
C VAL A 287 -1.18 1.28 1.50
N GLU A 288 -1.62 2.30 2.22
CA GLU A 288 -2.89 2.29 2.95
C GLU A 288 -4.04 1.95 2.02
N ARG A 289 -4.12 2.69 0.91
CA ARG A 289 -5.20 2.57 -0.08
C ARG A 289 -5.19 1.25 -0.82
N LEU A 290 -4.03 0.81 -1.31
CA LEU A 290 -3.95 -0.31 -2.23
C LEU A 290 -3.75 -1.66 -1.54
N TYR A 291 -3.12 -1.70 -0.36
CA TYR A 291 -2.71 -2.96 0.26
C TYR A 291 -3.25 -3.13 1.69
N PHE A 292 -3.00 -2.15 2.56
CA PHE A 292 -3.30 -2.30 3.98
C PHE A 292 -4.81 -2.32 4.24
N SER A 293 -5.53 -1.22 3.94
CA SER A 293 -6.98 -1.13 4.18
C SER A 293 -7.76 -2.28 3.50
N PRO A 294 -7.51 -2.65 2.23
CA PRO A 294 -8.16 -3.80 1.61
C PRO A 294 -7.95 -5.11 2.38
N SER A 295 -6.71 -5.42 2.77
CA SER A 295 -6.41 -6.63 3.54
C SER A 295 -7.08 -6.65 4.93
N ILE A 296 -7.15 -5.50 5.61
CA ILE A 296 -7.81 -5.36 6.90
C ILE A 296 -9.34 -5.47 6.77
N ASN A 297 -9.93 -4.90 5.72
CA ASN A 297 -11.36 -5.01 5.44
C ASN A 297 -11.76 -6.47 5.16
N GLU A 298 -10.94 -7.20 4.42
CA GLU A 298 -11.17 -8.63 4.21
C GLU A 298 -11.03 -9.40 5.52
N ALA A 299 -10.04 -9.09 6.37
CA ALA A 299 -9.92 -9.69 7.70
C ALA A 299 -11.18 -9.49 8.55
N LYS A 300 -11.72 -8.26 8.60
CA LYS A 300 -12.96 -7.93 9.31
C LYS A 300 -14.16 -8.70 8.80
N LYS A 301 -14.34 -8.74 7.47
CA LYS A 301 -15.44 -9.45 6.81
C LYS A 301 -15.50 -10.90 7.27
N TRP A 302 -14.36 -11.57 7.43
CA TRP A 302 -14.29 -12.96 7.88
C TRP A 302 -14.30 -13.16 9.41
N GLY A 303 -14.37 -12.07 10.17
CA GLY A 303 -14.45 -12.08 11.64
C GLY A 303 -13.10 -12.19 12.34
N LEU A 304 -12.00 -11.84 11.66
CA LEU A 304 -10.66 -11.84 12.25
C LEU A 304 -10.41 -10.52 12.98
N THR A 305 -10.01 -10.62 14.24
CA THR A 305 -9.88 -9.44 15.13
C THR A 305 -8.45 -9.20 15.57
N SER A 306 -7.64 -10.26 15.68
CA SER A 306 -6.28 -10.18 16.21
C SER A 306 -5.31 -9.47 15.26
N ALA A 307 -4.30 -8.81 15.83
CA ALA A 307 -3.23 -8.17 15.06
C ALA A 307 -2.42 -9.19 14.25
N LEU A 308 -2.25 -10.41 14.76
CA LEU A 308 -1.56 -11.50 14.07
C LEU A 308 -2.28 -11.93 12.79
N SER A 309 -3.59 -12.16 12.85
CA SER A 309 -4.38 -12.53 11.67
C SER A 309 -4.35 -11.44 10.60
N LYS A 310 -4.50 -10.18 11.03
CA LYS A 310 -4.41 -8.99 10.17
C LYS A 310 -3.03 -8.87 9.51
N ALA A 311 -1.95 -9.09 10.27
CA ALA A 311 -0.59 -9.10 9.74
C ALA A 311 -0.36 -10.23 8.71
N ALA A 312 -0.92 -11.42 8.94
CA ALA A 312 -0.85 -12.52 8.00
C ALA A 312 -1.63 -12.23 6.70
N PHE A 313 -2.78 -11.57 6.81
CA PHE A 313 -3.58 -11.11 5.68
C PHE A 313 -2.86 -10.04 4.87
N TYR A 314 -2.30 -9.04 5.55
CA TYR A 314 -1.52 -7.97 4.90
C TYR A 314 -0.31 -8.53 4.14
N ASP A 315 0.49 -9.39 4.77
CA ASP A 315 1.66 -10.01 4.14
C ASP A 315 1.26 -10.91 2.95
N ALA A 316 0.15 -11.64 3.06
CA ALA A 316 -0.38 -12.42 1.94
C ALA A 316 -0.87 -11.52 0.79
N TYR A 317 -1.51 -10.40 1.11
CA TYR A 317 -2.01 -9.47 0.11
C TYR A 317 -0.87 -8.77 -0.64
N ILE A 318 0.20 -8.37 0.07
CA ILE A 318 1.42 -7.84 -0.54
C ILE A 318 2.06 -8.87 -1.48
N ASN A 319 2.11 -10.15 -1.07
CA ASN A 319 2.75 -11.20 -1.85
C ASN A 319 1.91 -11.65 -3.06
N HIS A 320 0.58 -11.68 -2.93
CA HIS A 320 -0.30 -12.35 -3.89
C HIS A 320 -1.30 -11.43 -4.58
N GLY A 321 -1.49 -10.19 -4.13
CA GLY A 321 -2.46 -9.24 -4.68
C GLY A 321 -3.93 -9.52 -4.35
N SER A 322 -4.30 -10.76 -4.03
CA SER A 322 -5.65 -11.15 -3.58
C SER A 322 -5.60 -12.22 -2.48
N LEU A 323 -6.62 -12.25 -1.62
CA LEU A 323 -6.77 -13.26 -0.55
C LEU A 323 -7.82 -14.34 -0.87
N SER A 324 -8.62 -14.12 -1.92
CA SER A 324 -9.85 -14.87 -2.20
C SER A 324 -9.60 -16.39 -2.25
N THR A 325 -8.56 -16.81 -2.95
CA THR A 325 -8.16 -18.22 -3.09
C THR A 325 -7.85 -18.87 -1.74
N PHE A 326 -7.08 -18.22 -0.88
CA PHE A 326 -6.68 -18.76 0.42
C PHE A 326 -7.87 -18.84 1.38
N ILE A 327 -8.69 -17.78 1.40
CA ILE A 327 -9.88 -17.69 2.24
C ILE A 327 -10.89 -18.78 1.84
N LYS A 328 -11.19 -18.91 0.55
CA LYS A 328 -12.13 -19.90 0.03
C LYS A 328 -11.69 -21.32 0.39
N ALA A 329 -10.41 -21.61 0.23
CA ALA A 329 -9.83 -22.90 0.58
C ALA A 329 -9.85 -23.16 2.09
N ALA A 330 -9.54 -22.15 2.92
CA ALA A 330 -9.60 -22.26 4.37
C ALA A 330 -11.03 -22.53 4.87
N ASN A 331 -12.01 -21.76 4.38
CA ASN A 331 -13.43 -21.96 4.67
C ASN A 331 -13.90 -23.37 4.30
N THR A 332 -13.58 -23.83 3.11
CA THR A 332 -13.95 -25.18 2.65
C THR A 332 -13.34 -26.24 3.57
N ALA A 333 -12.07 -26.09 3.96
CA ALA A 333 -11.38 -27.00 4.88
C ALA A 333 -11.96 -26.99 6.31
N LEU A 334 -12.66 -25.91 6.69
CA LEU A 334 -13.37 -25.77 7.96
C LEU A 334 -14.86 -26.15 7.87
N GLY A 335 -15.32 -26.70 6.75
CA GLY A 335 -16.71 -27.07 6.55
C GLY A 335 -17.65 -25.91 6.19
N ASN A 336 -17.11 -24.71 5.92
CA ASN A 336 -17.84 -23.54 5.44
C ASN A 336 -17.83 -23.46 3.90
N SER A 337 -18.20 -24.53 3.20
CA SER A 337 -18.18 -24.58 1.73
C SER A 337 -19.10 -23.56 1.06
N ALA A 338 -20.14 -23.11 1.77
CA ALA A 338 -21.05 -22.04 1.34
C ALA A 338 -20.44 -20.62 1.41
N GLN A 339 -19.18 -20.49 1.90
CA GLN A 339 -18.45 -19.22 1.94
C GLN A 339 -19.20 -18.10 2.68
N THR A 340 -19.94 -18.42 3.74
CA THR A 340 -20.67 -17.40 4.50
C THR A 340 -19.73 -16.68 5.45
N ALA A 341 -19.82 -15.36 5.45
CA ALA A 341 -19.05 -14.46 6.31
C ALA A 341 -19.93 -13.90 7.46
N PRO A 342 -19.38 -13.68 8.66
CA PRO A 342 -18.04 -14.08 9.09
C PRO A 342 -17.93 -15.60 9.25
N ALA A 343 -16.75 -16.15 8.99
CA ALA A 343 -16.48 -17.57 9.19
C ALA A 343 -16.15 -17.84 10.67
N VAL A 344 -15.37 -16.96 11.29
CA VAL A 344 -15.07 -17.03 12.72
C VAL A 344 -16.36 -16.86 13.53
N GLY A 345 -16.54 -17.72 14.53
CA GLY A 345 -17.75 -17.81 15.35
C GLY A 345 -18.85 -18.71 14.75
N ARG A 346 -18.83 -18.98 13.44
CA ARG A 346 -19.80 -19.86 12.80
C ARG A 346 -19.47 -21.33 13.12
N ASN A 347 -20.47 -22.10 13.57
CA ASN A 347 -20.32 -23.55 13.82
C ASN A 347 -19.09 -23.92 14.68
N GLY A 348 -18.69 -23.04 15.61
CA GLY A 348 -17.51 -23.24 16.46
C GLY A 348 -16.15 -23.01 15.79
N ILE A 349 -16.10 -22.47 14.57
CA ILE A 349 -14.84 -22.08 13.92
C ILE A 349 -14.18 -20.96 14.72
N THR A 350 -13.01 -21.23 15.29
CA THR A 350 -12.22 -20.24 16.01
C THR A 350 -11.33 -19.44 15.07
N GLU A 351 -10.93 -18.23 15.48
CA GLU A 351 -9.94 -17.43 14.75
C GLU A 351 -8.64 -18.21 14.55
N SER A 352 -8.24 -19.02 15.54
CA SER A 352 -7.05 -19.87 15.44
C SER A 352 -7.18 -20.99 14.42
N ALA A 353 -8.34 -21.66 14.36
CA ALA A 353 -8.60 -22.68 13.35
C ALA A 353 -8.63 -22.08 11.94
N PHE A 354 -9.24 -20.90 11.79
CA PHE A 354 -9.27 -20.19 10.51
C PHE A 354 -7.87 -19.77 10.06
N LEU A 355 -7.11 -19.09 10.92
CA LEU A 355 -5.75 -18.65 10.60
C LEU A 355 -4.84 -19.85 10.27
N GLN A 356 -4.92 -20.94 11.03
CA GLN A 356 -4.18 -22.16 10.71
C GLN A 356 -4.48 -22.66 9.30
N LYS A 357 -5.76 -22.76 8.92
CA LYS A 357 -6.14 -23.25 7.58
C LYS A 357 -5.77 -22.26 6.47
N PHE A 358 -5.88 -20.96 6.71
CA PHE A 358 -5.40 -19.94 5.79
C PHE A 358 -3.88 -20.10 5.52
N LEU A 359 -3.09 -20.22 6.59
CA LEU A 359 -1.63 -20.39 6.50
C LEU A 359 -1.25 -21.71 5.79
N GLU A 360 -1.89 -22.83 6.13
CA GLU A 360 -1.65 -24.11 5.44
C GLU A 360 -1.91 -23.99 3.93
N LYS A 361 -2.97 -23.28 3.51
CA LYS A 361 -3.29 -23.10 2.08
C LYS A 361 -2.34 -22.15 1.37
N ARG A 362 -1.92 -21.07 2.03
CA ARG A 362 -0.89 -20.18 1.48
C ARG A 362 0.46 -20.90 1.32
N ARG A 363 0.85 -21.69 2.32
CA ARG A 363 2.05 -22.54 2.28
C ARG A 363 2.02 -23.48 1.08
N ASP A 364 0.90 -24.16 0.85
CA ASP A 364 0.74 -25.11 -0.27
C ASP A 364 0.90 -24.40 -1.63
N VAL A 365 0.36 -23.19 -1.78
CA VAL A 365 0.50 -22.38 -3.00
C VAL A 365 1.97 -21.97 -3.22
N LEU A 366 2.61 -21.37 -2.22
CA LEU A 366 4.01 -20.95 -2.32
C LEU A 366 4.93 -22.14 -2.63
N TYR A 367 4.73 -23.27 -1.95
CA TYR A 367 5.57 -24.44 -2.16
C TYR A 367 5.41 -25.02 -3.58
N ASN A 368 4.23 -24.99 -4.17
CA ASN A 368 4.00 -25.55 -5.49
C ASN A 368 4.42 -24.62 -6.64
N ASP A 369 4.73 -23.36 -6.35
CA ASP A 369 5.24 -22.41 -7.33
C ASP A 369 6.78 -22.45 -7.38
N SER A 370 7.36 -22.65 -8.57
CA SER A 370 8.82 -22.75 -8.73
C SER A 370 9.58 -21.47 -8.38
N THR A 371 8.93 -20.31 -8.50
CA THR A 371 9.48 -18.99 -8.16
C THR A 371 9.46 -18.77 -6.65
N TRP A 372 8.40 -19.24 -5.98
CA TRP A 372 8.12 -18.90 -4.58
C TRP A 372 8.41 -20.02 -3.57
N ARG A 373 8.85 -21.19 -4.03
CA ARG A 373 9.07 -22.38 -3.18
C ARG A 373 9.99 -22.14 -2.00
N GLU A 374 10.95 -21.21 -2.10
CA GLU A 374 11.87 -20.86 -1.01
C GLU A 374 11.27 -19.87 0.00
N ALA A 375 10.19 -19.18 -0.33
CA ALA A 375 9.55 -18.18 0.53
C ALA A 375 8.63 -18.78 1.61
N VAL A 376 8.50 -20.11 1.70
CA VAL A 376 7.52 -20.78 2.57
C VAL A 376 7.76 -20.51 4.06
N ASP A 377 9.00 -20.23 4.47
CA ASP A 377 9.33 -19.84 5.86
C ASP A 377 8.58 -18.58 6.31
N ARG A 378 8.16 -17.70 5.38
CA ARG A 378 7.33 -16.53 5.71
C ARG A 378 6.02 -16.90 6.37
N VAL A 379 5.40 -17.97 5.89
CA VAL A 379 4.14 -18.49 6.43
C VAL A 379 4.38 -19.18 7.78
N ALA A 380 5.54 -19.82 7.93
CA ALA A 380 5.93 -20.51 9.16
C ALA A 380 6.06 -19.54 10.35
N LEU A 381 6.45 -18.29 10.12
CA LEU A 381 6.47 -17.26 11.17
C LEU A 381 5.08 -16.98 11.75
N TYR A 382 4.07 -16.80 10.90
CA TYR A 382 2.72 -16.59 11.39
C TYR A 382 2.18 -17.82 12.14
N GLU A 383 2.51 -19.03 11.69
CA GLU A 383 2.14 -20.26 12.39
C GLU A 383 2.84 -20.37 13.75
N LYS A 384 4.13 -19.99 13.85
CA LYS A 384 4.86 -19.90 15.12
C LYS A 384 4.19 -18.93 16.08
N LEU A 385 3.92 -17.70 15.63
CA LEU A 385 3.27 -16.68 16.46
C LEU A 385 1.88 -17.12 16.93
N ARG A 386 1.16 -17.86 16.08
CA ARG A 386 -0.13 -18.46 16.41
C ARG A 386 -0.01 -19.48 17.54
N ARG A 387 0.99 -20.37 17.48
CA ARG A 387 1.27 -21.38 18.52
C ARG A 387 1.73 -20.76 19.84
N GLN A 388 2.50 -19.68 19.76
CA GLN A 388 2.96 -18.91 20.92
C GLN A 388 1.85 -18.07 21.57
N GLY A 389 0.70 -17.91 20.90
CA GLY A 389 -0.38 -17.07 21.39
C GLY A 389 -0.07 -15.57 21.31
N ASN A 390 0.87 -15.15 20.47
CA ASN A 390 1.21 -13.74 20.26
C ASN A 390 0.17 -13.06 19.33
N TRP A 391 -1.11 -13.16 19.67
CA TRP A 391 -2.24 -12.71 18.87
C TRP A 391 -2.26 -11.19 18.65
N ASP A 392 -1.77 -10.44 19.64
CA ASP A 392 -1.77 -8.97 19.62
C ASP A 392 -0.43 -8.36 19.22
N LEU A 393 0.57 -9.18 18.84
CA LEU A 393 1.94 -8.73 18.55
C LEU A 393 2.55 -7.88 19.69
N ASN A 394 2.21 -8.22 20.94
CA ASN A 394 2.60 -7.50 22.15
C ASN A 394 3.88 -8.06 22.79
N THR A 395 4.43 -9.14 22.24
CA THR A 395 5.74 -9.69 22.60
C THR A 395 6.66 -9.69 21.38
N ALA A 396 7.97 -9.74 21.63
CA ALA A 396 8.96 -9.67 20.57
C ALA A 396 8.80 -10.81 19.56
N VAL A 397 8.81 -10.46 18.28
CA VAL A 397 8.73 -11.39 17.15
C VAL A 397 10.13 -11.73 16.68
N ARG A 398 10.38 -13.01 16.40
CA ARG A 398 11.63 -13.47 15.79
C ARG A 398 11.33 -14.46 14.67
N ASN A 399 11.94 -14.25 13.50
CA ASN A 399 11.79 -15.12 12.32
C ASN A 399 12.75 -16.32 12.34
N ASP A 400 13.18 -16.79 13.52
CA ASP A 400 13.93 -18.03 13.71
C ASP A 400 13.00 -19.25 13.62
N VAL A 401 12.39 -19.42 12.46
CA VAL A 401 11.54 -20.56 12.13
C VAL A 401 11.78 -21.00 10.70
N ARG A 402 11.68 -22.30 10.45
CA ARG A 402 11.59 -22.84 9.10
C ARG A 402 10.27 -23.59 8.96
N ALA A 403 9.71 -23.60 7.77
CA ALA A 403 8.47 -24.31 7.47
C ALA A 403 8.54 -25.80 7.82
N ARG A 404 9.72 -26.42 7.66
CA ARG A 404 9.97 -27.81 8.07
C ARG A 404 9.80 -28.04 9.57
N ASP A 405 10.07 -27.04 10.40
CA ASP A 405 9.94 -27.12 11.86
C ASP A 405 8.46 -27.00 12.29
N CYS A 406 7.59 -26.42 11.44
CA CYS A 406 6.15 -26.31 11.70
C CYS A 406 5.33 -27.50 11.21
N TRP A 407 5.64 -28.04 10.02
CA TRP A 407 4.76 -28.97 9.30
C TRP A 407 5.43 -30.27 8.86
N GLY A 408 6.65 -30.57 9.32
CA GLY A 408 7.29 -31.88 9.16
C GLY A 408 7.37 -32.37 7.70
N THR A 409 8.29 -31.81 6.91
CA THR A 409 8.48 -32.10 5.46
C THR A 409 9.78 -31.45 4.95
N THR A 410 10.19 -31.77 3.72
CA THR A 410 11.34 -31.18 3.00
C THR A 410 10.98 -29.81 2.38
N TYR A 411 10.76 -28.78 3.20
CA TYR A 411 10.71 -27.39 2.71
C TYR A 411 12.13 -26.84 2.58
N PRO A 412 12.49 -26.18 1.46
CA PRO A 412 13.76 -25.46 1.38
C PRO A 412 13.83 -24.39 2.47
N ALA A 413 15.05 -24.10 2.91
CA ALA A 413 15.27 -22.96 3.80
C ALA A 413 15.31 -21.70 2.95
N SER A 414 14.63 -20.66 3.42
CA SER A 414 14.55 -19.37 2.75
C SER A 414 15.87 -18.58 2.76
N GLY A 415 16.76 -18.87 3.71
CA GLY A 415 18.08 -18.25 3.83
C GLY A 415 18.08 -16.83 4.43
N TYR A 416 16.92 -16.31 4.82
CA TYR A 416 16.78 -14.97 5.41
C TYR A 416 17.53 -14.85 6.74
N THR A 417 18.09 -13.66 6.96
CA THR A 417 18.73 -13.28 8.22
C THR A 417 17.70 -13.25 9.33
N VAL A 418 18.02 -13.89 10.46
CA VAL A 418 17.17 -13.82 11.66
C VAL A 418 17.23 -12.42 12.27
N ARG A 419 16.06 -11.83 12.50
CA ARG A 419 15.82 -10.54 13.13
C ARG A 419 14.88 -10.72 14.31
N GLN A 420 15.08 -9.89 15.33
CA GLN A 420 14.12 -9.72 16.42
C GLN A 420 13.47 -8.35 16.28
N ILE A 421 12.14 -8.31 16.31
CA ILE A 421 11.34 -7.08 16.27
C ILE A 421 10.61 -6.98 17.62
N ASN A 422 10.84 -5.91 18.36
CA ASN A 422 10.17 -5.62 19.62
C ASN A 422 8.75 -5.06 19.35
N PRO A 423 7.84 -5.08 20.34
CA PRO A 423 6.48 -4.57 20.17
C PRO A 423 6.38 -3.10 19.72
N ASP A 424 7.39 -2.26 20.03
CA ASP A 424 7.48 -0.86 19.56
C ASP A 424 8.05 -0.72 18.13
N GLY A 425 8.31 -1.85 17.46
CA GLY A 425 8.91 -1.95 16.14
C GLY A 425 10.40 -1.60 16.08
N THR A 426 11.09 -1.43 17.21
CA THR A 426 12.56 -1.46 17.22
C THR A 426 13.04 -2.87 16.93
N TRP A 427 14.22 -3.02 16.31
CA TRP A 427 14.70 -4.34 15.91
C TRP A 427 16.21 -4.51 16.09
N SER A 428 16.64 -5.77 16.18
CA SER A 428 18.04 -6.16 16.29
C SER A 428 18.33 -7.45 15.52
N THR A 429 19.62 -7.76 15.37
CA THR A 429 20.08 -9.04 14.80
C THR A 429 20.63 -9.89 15.94
N PRO A 430 19.96 -10.99 16.32
CA PRO A 430 20.44 -11.85 17.39
C PRO A 430 21.81 -12.46 17.04
N SER A 431 22.72 -12.51 18.02
CA SER A 431 24.03 -13.15 17.87
C SER A 431 23.96 -14.68 17.84
N SER A 432 22.86 -15.25 18.35
CA SER A 432 22.54 -16.68 18.28
C SER A 432 21.03 -16.90 18.26
N TYR A 433 20.61 -18.00 17.65
CA TYR A 433 19.21 -18.41 17.56
C TYR A 433 19.14 -19.92 17.30
N THR A 434 17.97 -20.52 17.58
CA THR A 434 17.65 -21.89 17.21
C THR A 434 16.32 -21.87 16.50
N TYR A 435 16.26 -22.48 15.32
CA TYR A 435 15.02 -22.56 14.57
C TYR A 435 13.99 -23.42 15.33
N SER A 436 12.81 -22.84 15.58
CA SER A 436 11.69 -23.50 16.24
C SER A 436 10.38 -22.91 15.75
N CYS A 437 9.36 -23.75 15.58
CA CYS A 437 7.99 -23.32 15.35
C CYS A 437 7.18 -23.14 16.65
N ASN A 438 7.74 -23.56 17.79
CA ASN A 438 7.12 -23.43 19.11
C ASN A 438 7.82 -22.34 19.91
#